data_AF-A0A0Q9QCU2-F1
#
_entry.id   AF-A0A0Q9QCU2-F1
#
_cell.length_a   1.000
_cell.length_b   1.000
_cell.length_c   1.000
_cell.angle_alpha   90.00
_cell.angle_beta   90.00
_cell.angle_gamma   90.00
#
_symmetry.space_group_name_H-M   'P 1'
#
loop_
_entity.id
_entity.type
_entity.pdbx_description
1 polymer ?
#
loop_
_entity_poly.entity_id
_entity_poly.type
_entity_poly.pdbx_seq_one_letter_code
_entity_poly.pdbx_strand_id
1 'polypeptide(L)' 'MRIQIQLAVDGETTKTEVLQIAEHKLGEMTDEEIEHAIEVKIRTWVDRIVQVEWEVLDE' A
#
# COMPACT_ATOMS: atom_id res chain seq x y z
N MET A 1 -15.11 4.42 1.52
CA MET A 1 -14.08 5.04 0.64
C MET A 1 -13.32 3.98 -0.17
N ARG A 2 -12.96 4.28 -1.43
CA ARG A 2 -12.14 3.41 -2.30
C ARG A 2 -10.84 4.13 -2.65
N ILE A 3 -9.71 3.44 -2.53
CA ILE A 3 -8.38 3.98 -2.82
C ILE A 3 -7.74 3.07 -3.87
N GLN A 4 -7.29 3.66 -4.97
CA GLN A 4 -6.49 2.94 -5.95
C GLN A 4 -5.02 3.11 -5.58
N ILE A 5 -4.30 1.99 -5.53
CA ILE A 5 -2.86 1.93 -5.35
C ILE A 5 -2.22 1.30 -6.57
N GLN A 6 -1.08 1.85 -6.95
CA GLN A 6 -0.26 1.39 -8.08
C GLN A 6 1.16 1.17 -7.57
N LEU A 7 1.68 -0.03 -7.79
CA LEU A 7 3.10 -0.33 -7.61
C LEU A 7 3.75 -0.29 -8.99
N ALA A 8 4.81 0.51 -9.09
CA ALA A 8 5.66 0.55 -10.27
C ALA A 8 7.06 0.05 -9.91
N VAL A 9 7.66 -0.73 -10.80
CA VAL A 9 9.04 -1.21 -10.71
C VAL A 9 9.71 -0.82 -12.03
N ASP A 10 10.86 -0.16 -11.94
CA ASP A 10 11.59 0.38 -13.11
C ASP A 10 10.74 1.33 -13.98
N GLY A 11 9.89 2.15 -13.36
CA GLY A 11 9.00 3.07 -14.06
C GLY A 11 7.78 2.42 -14.72
N GLU A 12 7.67 1.10 -14.72
CA GLU A 12 6.51 0.37 -15.26
C GLU A 12 5.55 -0.04 -14.14
N THR A 13 4.25 0.25 -14.32
CA THR A 13 3.21 -0.19 -13.37
C THR A 13 3.05 -1.71 -13.46
N THR A 14 3.55 -2.42 -12.45
CA THR A 14 3.49 -3.88 -12.38
C THR A 14 2.25 -4.39 -11.66
N LYS A 15 1.65 -3.58 -10.78
CA LYS A 15 0.44 -3.98 -10.04
C LYS A 15 -0.48 -2.80 -9.75
N THR A 16 -1.79 -3.02 -9.90
CA THR A 16 -2.84 -2.08 -9.49
C THR A 16 -3.83 -2.81 -8.60
N GLU A 17 -4.20 -2.21 -7.47
CA GLU A 17 -5.18 -2.78 -6.55
C GLU A 17 -6.11 -1.67 -6.02
N VAL A 18 -7.36 -2.03 -5.73
CA VAL A 18 -8.31 -1.11 -5.12
C VAL A 18 -8.55 -1.56 -3.68
N LEU A 19 -8.12 -0.74 -2.73
CA LEU A 19 -8.43 -0.94 -1.32
C LEU A 19 -9.76 -0.27 -0.98
N GLN A 20 -10.64 -1.04 -0.35
CA GLN A 20 -11.89 -0.52 0.20
C GLN A 20 -11.73 -0.29 1.70
N ILE A 21 -11.97 0.94 2.13
CA ILE A 21 -12.08 1.31 3.54
C ILE A 21 -13.56 1.45 3.87
N ALA A 22 -14.01 0.67 4.85
CA ALA A 22 -15.38 0.66 5.30
C ALA A 22 -15.73 1.97 6.01
N GLU A 23 -16.85 2.59 5.63
CA GLU A 23 -17.23 3.95 6.06
C GLU A 23 -17.53 4.05 7.55
N HIS A 24 -17.99 2.95 8.18
CA HIS A 24 -18.21 2.92 9.62
C HIS A 24 -16.92 3.12 10.44
N LYS A 25 -15.74 2.91 9.85
CA LYS A 25 -14.46 3.22 10.51
C LYS A 25 -14.08 4.69 10.38
N LEU A 26 -14.66 5.42 9.43
CA LEU A 26 -14.29 6.81 9.11
C LEU A 26 -15.15 7.83 9.86
N GLY A 27 -16.35 7.45 10.32
CA GLY A 27 -17.35 8.39 10.84
C GLY A 27 -16.96 9.17 12.10
N GLU A 28 -15.95 8.72 12.84
CA GLU A 28 -15.44 9.37 14.05
C GLU A 28 -13.99 9.86 13.90
N MET A 29 -13.38 9.63 12.74
CA MET A 29 -11.97 9.95 12.52
C MET A 29 -11.83 11.36 11.94
N THR A 30 -10.88 12.11 12.47
CA THR A 30 -10.38 13.34 11.86
C THR A 30 -9.67 13.04 10.54
N ASP A 31 -9.53 14.04 9.69
CA ASP A 31 -8.83 13.90 8.40
C ASP A 31 -7.39 13.37 8.59
N GLU A 32 -6.69 13.84 9.62
CA GLU A 32 -5.33 13.37 9.97
C GLU A 32 -5.30 11.88 10.33
N GLU A 33 -6.29 11.41 11.10
CA GLU A 33 -6.39 10.00 11.46
C GLU A 33 -6.75 9.14 10.25
N ILE A 34 -7.59 9.66 9.34
CA ILE A 34 -7.93 8.98 8.09
C ILE A 34 -6.67 8.82 7.22
N GLU A 35 -5.89 9.89 7.04
CA GLU A 35 -4.62 9.85 6.31
C GLU A 35 -3.66 8.83 6.91
N HIS A 36 -3.51 8.83 8.25
CA HIS A 36 -2.65 7.87 8.92
C HIS A 36 -3.11 6.42 8.72
N ALA A 37 -4.42 6.17 8.82
CA ALA A 37 -4.98 4.83 8.59
C ALA A 37 -4.80 4.36 7.14
N ILE A 38 -4.85 5.28 6.16
CA ILE A 38 -4.53 4.99 4.76
C ILE A 38 -3.05 4.60 4.64
N GLU A 39 -2.14 5.37 5.23
CA GLU A 39 -0.70 5.09 5.18
C GLU A 39 -0.38 3.69 5.73
N VAL A 40 -0.91 3.35 6.89
CA VAL A 40 -0.72 2.03 7.52
C VAL A 40 -1.24 0.90 6.61
N LYS A 41 -2.40 1.10 5.98
CA LYS A 41 -2.97 0.11 5.04
C LYS A 41 -2.11 -0.07 3.80
N ILE A 42 -1.60 1.02 3.22
CA ILE A 42 -0.72 0.97 2.06
C ILE A 42 0.59 0.27 2.42
N ARG A 43 1.22 0.61 3.56
CA ARG A 43 2.45 -0.04 4.01
C ARG A 43 2.25 -1.55 4.22
N THR A 44 1.19 -1.92 4.94
CA THR A 44 0.81 -3.34 5.12
C THR A 44 0.60 -4.05 3.78
N TRP A 45 0.02 -3.36 2.81
CA TRP A 45 -0.19 -3.92 1.47
C TRP A 45 1.13 -4.13 0.73
N VAL A 46 2.05 -3.15 0.76
CA VAL A 46 3.40 -3.25 0.16
C VAL A 46 4.17 -4.41 0.79
N ASP A 47 4.23 -4.47 2.11
CA ASP A 47 4.95 -5.51 2.86
C ASP A 47 4.47 -6.93 2.53
N ARG A 48 3.19 -7.07 2.17
CA ARG A 48 2.61 -8.36 1.77
C ARG A 48 3.00 -8.79 0.35
N ILE A 49 3.28 -7.86 -0.55
CA ILE A 49 3.41 -8.15 -1.99
C ILE A 49 4.84 -7.99 -2.51
N VAL A 50 5.68 -7.23 -1.81
CA VAL A 50 7.06 -6.97 -2.21
C VAL A 50 7.98 -7.83 -1.34
N GLN A 51 8.70 -8.73 -1.98
CA GLN A 51 9.81 -9.46 -1.40
C GLN A 51 11.01 -9.24 -2.32
N VAL A 52 12.15 -8.87 -1.73
CA VAL A 52 13.40 -8.66 -2.45
C VAL A 52 14.41 -9.67 -1.90
N GLU A 53 14.96 -10.46 -2.80
CA GLU A 53 16.02 -11.43 -2.50
C GLU A 53 17.27 -11.04 -3.27
N TRP A 54 18.44 -11.28 -2.69
CA TRP A 54 19.72 -11.08 -3.36
C TRP A 54 20.68 -12.21 -3.01
N GLU A 55 21.58 -12.50 -3.94
CA GLU A 55 22.68 -13.44 -3.75
C GLU A 55 23.95 -12.76 -4.25
N VAL A 56 25.07 -13.00 -3.55
CA VAL A 56 26.39 -12.58 -4.03
C VAL A 56 26.88 -13.68 -4.95
N LEU A 57 27.02 -13.37 -6.23
CA LEU A 57 27.71 -14.23 -7.17
C LEU A 57 29.22 -13.99 -6.97
N ASP A 58 30.00 -15.06 -6.75
CA ASP A 58 31.42 -15.04 -6.37
C ASP A 58 32.28 -14.01 -7.13
N GLU A 59 33.39 -13.58 -6.50
CA GLU A 59 34.32 -12.51 -6.94
C GLU A 59 34.86 -12.62 -8.38
#